data_AF-A0A3M1D0D9-F1
#
_entry.id   AF-A0A3M1D0D9-F1
#
_cell.length_a   1.000
_cell.length_b   1.000
_cell.length_c   1.000
_cell.angle_alpha   90.00
_cell.angle_beta   90.00
_cell.angle_gamma   90.00
#
_symmetry.space_group_name_H-M   'P 1'
#
loop_
_entity.id
_entity.type
_entity.pdbx_description
1 polymer ?
#
loop_
_entity_poly.entity_id
_entity_poly.type
_entity_poly.pdbx_seq_one_letter_code
_entity_poly.pdbx_strand_id
1 'polypeptide(L)'
;MAWDISTGDANVLVGVIDTGIDYTHEDLADNIYTNPGEDAWVNPNDPTTGNGIDDDQNGFVDDWKGWNFIRNNNNPYDDNMHGTHCAGTIGAIGDNGVGVAGVNWTVKIMPLKFLDSRGSGTTADAIEAIYYAATWACR
;
A
#
# COMPACT_ATOMS: atom_id res chain seq x y z
N MET A 1 -4.69 -3.00 28.82
CA MET A 1 -4.51 -2.14 27.63
C MET A 1 -5.04 -2.87 26.41
N ALA A 2 -5.40 -2.20 25.30
CA ALA A 2 -5.91 -2.88 24.11
C ALA A 2 -4.88 -3.88 23.50
N TRP A 3 -3.60 -3.50 23.48
CA TRP A 3 -2.51 -4.36 23.02
C TRP A 3 -2.20 -5.58 23.90
N ASP A 4 -2.74 -5.65 25.12
CA ASP A 4 -2.67 -6.88 25.92
C ASP A 4 -3.62 -7.97 25.38
N ILE A 5 -4.58 -7.58 24.52
CA ILE A 5 -5.57 -8.47 23.91
C ILE A 5 -5.16 -8.81 22.47
N SER A 6 -4.78 -7.81 21.68
CA SER A 6 -4.29 -8.00 20.31
C SER A 6 -3.47 -6.79 19.86
N THR A 7 -2.41 -7.06 19.10
CA THR A 7 -1.58 -6.08 18.41
C THR A 7 -1.87 -6.01 16.91
N GLY A 8 -2.96 -6.64 16.44
CA GLY A 8 -3.33 -6.74 15.04
C GLY A 8 -3.18 -8.15 14.47
N ASP A 9 -3.45 -8.29 13.17
CA ASP A 9 -3.38 -9.55 12.42
C ASP A 9 -2.98 -9.26 10.96
N ALA A 10 -1.99 -9.98 10.44
CA ALA A 10 -1.53 -9.85 9.05
C ALA A 10 -2.58 -10.32 8.02
N ASN A 11 -3.64 -11.00 8.43
CA ASN A 11 -4.77 -11.35 7.58
C ASN A 11 -5.75 -10.18 7.39
N VAL A 12 -5.60 -9.09 8.16
CA VAL A 12 -6.39 -7.87 7.95
C VAL A 12 -5.67 -7.00 6.92
N LEU A 13 -6.35 -6.76 5.80
CA LEU A 13 -5.91 -5.85 4.76
C LEU A 13 -6.62 -4.49 4.86
N VAL A 14 -5.84 -3.42 4.80
CA VAL A 14 -6.32 -2.03 4.83
C VAL A 14 -5.81 -1.29 3.59
N GLY A 15 -6.73 -0.81 2.74
CA GLY A 15 -6.40 0.07 1.62
C GLY A 15 -6.25 1.53 2.07
N VAL A 16 -5.15 2.18 1.66
CA VAL A 16 -4.88 3.60 1.91
C VAL A 16 -4.97 4.35 0.59
N ILE A 17 -6.10 5.02 0.39
CA ILE A 17 -6.39 5.85 -0.80
C ILE A 17 -5.88 7.27 -0.52
N ASP A 18 -4.66 7.58 -0.96
CA ASP A 18 -3.93 8.80 -0.56
C ASP A 18 -2.83 9.20 -1.57
N THR A 19 -1.73 9.81 -1.13
CA THR A 19 -0.56 10.19 -1.94
C THR A 19 0.38 9.03 -2.24
N GLY A 20 0.00 7.79 -1.94
CA GLY A 20 0.88 6.64 -1.97
C GLY A 20 1.52 6.36 -0.62
N ILE A 21 2.39 5.37 -0.55
CA ILE A 21 3.14 5.04 0.67
C ILE A 21 4.60 4.79 0.29
N ASP A 22 5.55 5.29 1.10
CA ASP A 22 6.92 4.79 1.09
C ASP A 22 6.93 3.36 1.64
N TYR A 23 6.69 2.42 0.73
CA TYR A 23 6.65 1.00 1.04
C TYR A 23 8.02 0.40 1.37
N THR A 24 9.10 1.20 1.31
CA THR A 24 10.46 0.80 1.67
C THR A 24 10.87 1.25 3.07
N HIS A 25 10.04 2.07 3.73
CA HIS A 25 10.32 2.61 5.05
C HIS A 25 10.50 1.49 6.08
N GLU A 26 11.60 1.51 6.84
CA GLU A 26 12.00 0.46 7.78
C GLU A 26 10.93 0.12 8.83
N ASP A 27 10.13 1.12 9.20
CA ASP A 27 9.06 0.99 10.21
C ASP A 27 7.69 0.61 9.62
N LEU A 28 7.61 0.35 8.31
CA LEU A 28 6.37 0.02 7.60
C LEU A 28 6.50 -1.18 6.68
N ALA A 29 7.67 -1.42 6.09
CA ALA A 29 7.86 -2.34 4.97
C ALA A 29 7.28 -3.74 5.21
N ASP A 30 7.42 -4.30 6.42
CA ASP A 30 6.89 -5.64 6.76
C ASP A 30 5.35 -5.68 6.84
N ASN A 31 4.71 -4.55 7.11
CA ASN A 31 3.26 -4.39 7.13
C ASN A 31 2.69 -3.93 5.77
N ILE A 32 3.51 -3.72 4.75
CA ILE A 32 3.00 -3.42 3.41
C ILE A 32 2.47 -4.70 2.75
N TYR A 33 1.32 -4.58 2.12
CA TYR A 33 0.71 -5.64 1.33
C TYR A 33 1.58 -5.97 0.10
N THR A 34 1.51 -7.21 -0.36
CA THR A 34 2.08 -7.59 -1.65
C THR A 34 1.09 -8.51 -2.33
N ASN A 35 0.65 -8.16 -3.55
CA ASN A 35 -0.30 -8.94 -4.32
C ASN A 35 0.35 -10.29 -4.69
N PRO A 36 -0.15 -11.42 -4.17
CA PRO A 36 0.40 -12.73 -4.51
C PRO A 36 0.04 -13.19 -5.93
N GLY A 37 -0.90 -12.50 -6.59
CA GLY A 37 -1.29 -12.75 -7.98
C GLY A 37 -0.33 -12.13 -9.00
N GLU A 38 0.46 -11.16 -8.57
CA GLU A 38 1.44 -10.46 -9.41
C GLU A 38 2.86 -10.81 -9.02
N ASP A 39 3.78 -10.45 -9.90
CA ASP A 39 5.18 -10.70 -9.72
C ASP A 39 6.00 -9.53 -9.15
N ALA A 40 7.14 -9.89 -8.54
CA ALA A 40 8.14 -8.95 -8.05
C ALA A 40 9.55 -9.48 -8.37
N TRP A 41 9.74 -10.03 -9.58
CA TRP A 41 10.70 -11.11 -9.86
C TRP A 41 12.19 -10.80 -9.59
N VAL A 42 12.58 -9.55 -9.37
CA VAL A 42 13.98 -9.23 -9.03
C VAL A 42 14.08 -8.37 -7.79
N ASN A 43 13.23 -7.36 -7.64
CA ASN A 43 13.25 -6.47 -6.48
C ASN A 43 11.84 -5.97 -6.15
N PRO A 44 11.23 -6.40 -5.03
CA PRO A 44 9.89 -5.99 -4.64
C PRO A 44 9.74 -4.49 -4.33
N ASN A 45 10.86 -3.77 -4.24
CA ASN A 45 10.91 -2.34 -4.01
C ASN A 45 11.20 -1.52 -5.28
N ASP A 46 11.42 -2.17 -6.43
CA ASP A 46 11.69 -1.50 -7.71
C ASP A 46 10.55 -1.75 -8.71
N PRO A 47 9.71 -0.73 -9.00
CA PRO A 47 8.57 -0.82 -9.92
C PRO A 47 8.95 -1.19 -11.37
N THR A 48 10.24 -1.21 -11.70
CA THR A 48 10.73 -1.53 -13.05
C THR A 48 11.05 -3.02 -13.25
N THR A 49 10.90 -3.85 -12.22
CA THR A 49 11.32 -5.26 -12.26
C THR A 49 10.22 -6.28 -12.56
N GLY A 50 8.98 -5.82 -12.74
CA GLY A 50 7.86 -6.67 -13.16
C GLY A 50 8.03 -7.22 -14.58
N ASN A 51 7.24 -8.23 -14.94
CA ASN A 51 7.29 -8.83 -16.28
C ASN A 51 6.51 -8.02 -17.34
N GLY A 52 5.73 -7.01 -16.94
CA GLY A 52 4.88 -6.19 -17.81
C GLY A 52 3.59 -6.87 -18.24
N ILE A 53 3.11 -7.86 -17.49
CA ILE A 53 1.92 -8.67 -17.72
C ILE A 53 1.00 -8.51 -16.50
N ASP A 54 -0.29 -8.37 -16.77
CA ASP A 54 -1.34 -8.50 -15.75
C ASP A 54 -1.58 -10.01 -15.53
N ASP A 55 -0.82 -10.60 -14.59
CA ASP A 55 -0.79 -12.04 -14.34
C ASP A 55 -2.08 -12.53 -13.67
N ASP A 56 -2.67 -11.70 -12.80
CA ASP A 56 -3.92 -12.00 -12.11
C ASP A 56 -5.19 -11.60 -12.89
N GLN A 57 -5.02 -10.90 -14.01
CA GLN A 57 -6.07 -10.44 -14.93
C GLN A 57 -7.09 -9.49 -14.27
N ASN A 58 -6.63 -8.66 -13.34
CA ASN A 58 -7.45 -7.67 -12.66
C ASN A 58 -7.56 -6.33 -13.42
N GLY A 59 -6.80 -6.17 -14.51
CA GLY A 59 -6.73 -4.98 -15.36
C GLY A 59 -5.57 -4.04 -15.05
N PHE A 60 -4.69 -4.39 -14.12
CA PHE A 60 -3.61 -3.55 -13.59
C PHE A 60 -2.27 -4.28 -13.68
N VAL A 61 -1.52 -3.99 -14.74
CA VAL A 61 -0.23 -4.63 -15.04
C VAL A 61 0.77 -4.45 -13.91
N ASP A 62 1.26 -5.57 -13.37
CA ASP A 62 2.27 -5.65 -12.32
C ASP A 62 1.91 -4.85 -11.04
N ASP A 63 0.66 -4.86 -10.57
CA ASP A 63 0.22 -4.07 -9.40
C ASP A 63 0.65 -4.63 -8.02
N TRP A 64 1.85 -5.21 -7.91
CA TRP A 64 2.26 -6.02 -6.76
C TRP A 64 2.29 -5.28 -5.41
N LYS A 65 2.49 -3.97 -5.37
CA LYS A 65 2.31 -3.18 -4.13
C LYS A 65 0.91 -2.58 -4.02
N GLY A 66 0.25 -2.32 -5.13
CA GLY A 66 -0.93 -1.49 -5.28
C GLY A 66 -0.81 -0.63 -6.54
N TRP A 67 -1.64 0.41 -6.67
CA TRP A 67 -1.76 1.15 -7.92
C TRP A 67 -1.66 2.66 -7.77
N ASN A 68 -1.12 3.32 -8.80
CA ASN A 68 -1.10 4.76 -8.97
C ASN A 68 -2.08 5.18 -10.06
N PHE A 69 -3.25 5.65 -9.64
CA PHE A 69 -4.35 6.05 -10.51
C PHE A 69 -4.05 7.33 -11.29
N ILE A 70 -3.17 8.20 -10.77
CA ILE A 70 -2.80 9.46 -11.44
C ILE A 70 -2.00 9.20 -12.71
N ARG A 71 -1.10 8.22 -12.65
CA ARG A 71 -0.20 7.85 -13.76
C ARG A 71 -0.59 6.56 -14.45
N ASN A 72 -1.61 5.88 -13.94
CA ASN A 72 -2.07 4.58 -14.37
C ASN A 72 -0.92 3.56 -14.49
N ASN A 73 -0.20 3.34 -13.38
CA ASN A 73 0.90 2.38 -13.31
C ASN A 73 1.09 1.77 -11.91
N ASN A 74 1.98 0.79 -11.84
CA ASN A 74 2.33 0.01 -10.65
C ASN A 74 3.22 0.73 -9.62
N ASN A 75 3.38 2.06 -9.71
CA ASN A 75 4.24 2.80 -8.79
C ASN A 75 3.43 3.71 -7.87
N PRO A 76 2.88 3.18 -6.76
CA PRO A 76 2.17 3.95 -5.74
C PRO A 76 3.12 4.51 -4.66
N TYR A 77 4.41 4.73 -4.97
CA TYR A 77 5.36 5.32 -4.03
C TYR A 77 4.92 6.74 -3.64
N ASP A 78 5.14 7.10 -2.38
CA ASP A 78 4.76 8.40 -1.85
C ASP A 78 5.79 9.48 -2.18
N ASP A 79 5.37 10.48 -2.95
CA ASP A 79 6.15 11.68 -3.27
C ASP A 79 5.63 12.94 -2.56
N ASN A 80 4.77 12.78 -1.53
CA ASN A 80 4.23 13.87 -0.71
C ASN A 80 4.46 13.70 0.80
N MET A 81 4.46 12.46 1.31
CA MET A 81 4.56 12.04 2.73
C MET A 81 3.22 11.88 3.48
N HIS A 82 2.11 12.41 2.97
CA HIS A 82 0.80 12.35 3.67
C HIS A 82 0.31 10.91 3.83
N GLY A 83 0.29 10.13 2.74
CA GLY A 83 -0.16 8.74 2.78
C GLY A 83 0.75 7.84 3.62
N THR A 84 2.07 8.06 3.59
CA THR A 84 3.02 7.35 4.48
C THR A 84 2.75 7.64 5.95
N HIS A 85 2.45 8.90 6.30
CA HIS A 85 2.10 9.27 7.68
C HIS A 85 0.78 8.63 8.13
N CYS A 86 -0.23 8.61 7.26
CA CYS A 86 -1.49 7.91 7.51
C CYS A 86 -1.26 6.40 7.71
N ALA A 87 -0.44 5.77 6.88
CA ALA A 87 -0.07 4.36 7.02
C ALA A 87 0.65 4.07 8.34
N GLY A 88 1.58 4.95 8.75
CA GLY A 88 2.26 4.85 10.05
C GLY A 88 1.30 4.90 11.24
N THR A 89 0.28 5.75 11.17
CA THR A 89 -0.78 5.81 12.19
C THR A 89 -1.57 4.50 12.27
N ILE A 90 -1.86 3.89 11.12
CA ILE A 90 -2.59 2.62 11.04
C ILE A 90 -1.75 1.46 11.57
N GLY A 91 -0.49 1.35 11.12
CA GLY A 91 0.32 0.18 11.39
C GLY A 91 1.82 0.31 11.14
N ALA A 92 2.44 1.38 11.65
CA ALA A 92 3.87 1.31 11.95
C ALA A 92 4.16 0.11 12.88
N ILE A 93 5.26 -0.59 12.62
CA ILE A 93 5.59 -1.84 13.29
C ILE A 93 5.91 -1.56 14.76
N GLY A 94 5.10 -2.08 15.67
CA GLY A 94 5.35 -1.89 17.10
C GLY A 94 6.42 -2.83 17.66
N ASP A 95 7.08 -2.39 18.73
CA ASP A 95 8.11 -3.14 19.49
C ASP A 95 9.31 -3.64 18.67
N ASN A 96 9.62 -2.98 17.56
CA ASN A 96 10.83 -3.21 16.77
C ASN A 96 12.01 -2.29 17.18
N GLY A 97 11.79 -1.33 18.08
CA GLY A 97 12.80 -0.35 18.52
C GLY A 97 13.11 0.76 17.51
N VAL A 98 12.30 0.91 16.47
CA VAL A 98 12.43 1.91 15.40
C VAL A 98 11.22 2.84 15.43
N GLY A 99 11.40 4.10 15.03
CA GLY A 99 10.30 5.02 14.72
C GLY A 99 9.19 5.12 15.79
N VAL A 100 7.99 4.70 15.40
CA VAL A 100 6.74 4.84 16.16
C VAL A 100 5.96 3.52 16.19
N ALA A 101 4.82 3.47 16.88
CA ALA A 101 3.92 2.32 16.83
C ALA A 101 2.55 2.74 16.28
N GLY A 102 2.07 2.02 15.27
CA GLY A 102 0.73 2.18 14.75
C GLY A 102 -0.31 1.60 15.70
N VAL A 103 -1.59 1.83 15.41
CA VAL A 103 -2.68 1.20 16.16
C VAL A 103 -2.60 -0.33 16.08
N ASN A 104 -2.25 -0.87 14.90
CA ASN A 104 -2.02 -2.29 14.68
C ASN A 104 -0.54 -2.52 14.35
N TRP A 105 0.20 -3.16 15.26
CA TRP A 105 1.62 -3.46 15.06
C TRP A 105 1.84 -4.49 13.95
N THR A 106 0.83 -5.32 13.69
CA THR A 106 0.82 -6.30 12.60
C THR A 106 -0.48 -6.14 11.79
N VAL A 107 -0.35 -5.84 10.50
CA VAL A 107 -1.45 -5.62 9.56
C VAL A 107 -0.90 -5.68 8.14
N LYS A 108 -1.75 -5.78 7.12
CA LYS A 108 -1.34 -5.51 5.72
C LYS A 108 -1.96 -4.22 5.22
N ILE A 109 -1.11 -3.33 4.67
CA ILE A 109 -1.50 -2.02 4.18
C ILE A 109 -1.20 -1.94 2.68
N MET A 110 -2.23 -1.66 1.89
CA MET A 110 -2.14 -1.52 0.44
C MET A 110 -2.15 -0.03 0.06
N PRO A 111 -1.10 0.49 -0.59
CA PRO A 111 -1.06 1.86 -1.10
C PRO A 111 -1.91 2.00 -2.38
N LEU A 112 -2.83 2.95 -2.39
CA LEU A 112 -3.65 3.32 -3.55
C LEU A 112 -3.49 4.82 -3.81
N LYS A 113 -2.59 5.17 -4.72
CA LYS A 113 -2.19 6.56 -4.95
C LYS A 113 -3.14 7.26 -5.92
N PHE A 114 -3.90 8.24 -5.42
CA PHE A 114 -4.75 9.11 -6.24
C PHE A 114 -4.40 10.60 -6.08
N LEU A 115 -3.55 10.96 -5.11
CA LEU A 115 -3.05 12.32 -4.90
C LEU A 115 -1.58 12.46 -5.29
N ASP A 116 -1.23 13.56 -5.96
CA ASP A 116 0.12 13.87 -6.44
C ASP A 116 1.03 14.39 -5.31
N SER A 117 2.26 14.76 -5.66
CA SER A 117 3.25 15.31 -4.72
C SER A 117 2.82 16.62 -4.04
N ARG A 118 1.74 17.27 -4.49
CA ARG A 118 1.14 18.46 -3.88
C ARG A 118 -0.15 18.14 -3.12
N GLY A 119 -0.50 16.87 -2.98
CA GLY A 119 -1.75 16.43 -2.36
C GLY A 119 -2.98 16.71 -3.23
N SER A 120 -2.82 16.79 -4.56
CA SER A 120 -3.90 17.08 -5.51
C SER A 120 -4.21 15.87 -6.40
N GLY A 121 -5.49 15.64 -6.67
CA GLY A 121 -5.97 14.55 -7.51
C GLY A 121 -7.40 14.80 -7.97
N THR A 122 -7.98 13.87 -8.72
CA THR A 122 -9.35 14.00 -9.21
C THR A 122 -10.32 13.08 -8.47
N THR A 123 -11.61 13.44 -8.45
CA THR A 123 -12.66 12.55 -7.95
C THR A 123 -12.75 11.26 -8.77
N ALA A 124 -12.41 11.29 -10.06
CA ALA A 124 -12.41 10.09 -10.90
C ALA A 124 -11.37 9.08 -10.42
N ASP A 125 -10.12 9.52 -10.19
CA ASP A 125 -9.03 8.67 -9.67
C ASP A 125 -9.38 8.10 -8.29
N ALA A 126 -10.02 8.90 -7.43
CA ALA A 126 -10.48 8.44 -6.11
C ALA A 126 -11.55 7.34 -6.23
N ILE A 127 -12.48 7.47 -7.19
CA ILE A 127 -13.53 6.47 -7.45
C ILE A 127 -12.90 5.18 -7.97
N GLU A 128 -11.93 5.26 -8.89
CA GLU A 128 -11.21 4.08 -9.39
C GLU A 128 -10.45 3.36 -8.27
N ALA A 129 -9.80 4.09 -7.38
CA ALA A 129 -9.13 3.53 -6.20
C ALA A 129 -10.12 2.80 -5.26
N ILE A 130 -11.31 3.36 -5.04
CA ILE A 130 -12.37 2.71 -4.26
C ILE A 130 -12.83 1.41 -4.94
N TYR A 131 -13.04 1.44 -6.25
CA TYR A 131 -13.42 0.24 -7.00
C TYR A 131 -12.36 -0.84 -6.89
N TYR A 132 -11.10 -0.51 -7.15
CA TYR A 132 -9.97 -1.43 -7.03
C TYR A 132 -9.93 -2.10 -5.64
N ALA A 133 -10.02 -1.30 -4.57
CA ALA A 133 -10.02 -1.80 -3.20
C ALA A 133 -11.21 -2.75 -2.91
N ALA A 134 -12.38 -2.47 -3.47
CA ALA A 134 -13.59 -3.25 -3.24
C ALA A 134 -13.64 -4.56 -4.05
N THR A 135 -12.97 -4.63 -5.21
CA THR A 135 -13.10 -5.76 -6.14
C THR A 135 -11.93 -6.72 -6.11
N TRP A 136 -10.71 -6.19 -6.00
CA TRP A 136 -9.48 -6.94 -6.26
C TRP A 136 -8.62 -7.12 -5.02
N ALA A 137 -8.57 -6.11 -4.13
CA ALA A 137 -7.74 -6.17 -2.94
C ALA A 137 -8.19 -7.23 -1.91
N CYS A 138 -9.50 -7.50 -1.79
CA CYS A 138 -10.05 -8.32 -0.70
C CYS A 138 -10.32 -9.79 -1.08
N ARG A 139 -9.57 -10.38 -2.03
CA ARG A 139 -9.75 -11.78 -2.45
C ARG A 139 -8.72 -12.73 -1.90
#